data_AF-A0A1V6PMD6-F1
#
_entry.id   AF-A0A1V6PMD6-F1
#
_cell.length_a   1.000
_cell.length_b   1.000
_cell.length_c   1.000
_cell.angle_alpha   90.00
_cell.angle_beta   90.00
_cell.angle_gamma   90.00
#
_symmetry.space_group_name_H-M   'P 1'
#
loop_
_entity.id
_entity.type
_entity.pdbx_description
1 polymer ?
#
loop_
_entity_poly.entity_id
_entity_poly.type
_entity_poly.pdbx_seq_one_letter_code
_entity_poly.pdbx_strand_id
1 'polypeptide(L)' 'MKNLAPGTGTYGNEANPYDPDWKQDWFGDQYDQLLSIKKKYDPEDVFWCWRCVGNEDWEEH' A
#
# COMPACT_ATOMS: atom_id res chain seq x y z
N MET A 1 -17.46 5.85 -1.46
CA MET A 1 -17.01 6.56 -0.24
C MET A 1 -16.16 7.79 -0.55
N LYS A 2 -15.19 7.72 -1.46
CA LYS A 2 -14.31 8.86 -1.82
C LYS A 2 -15.05 10.18 -2.13
N ASN A 3 -16.20 10.12 -2.82
CA ASN A 3 -17.01 11.32 -3.10
C ASN A 3 -17.69 11.95 -1.86
N LEU A 4 -17.93 11.17 -0.80
CA LEU A 4 -18.57 11.64 0.44
C LEU A 4 -17.54 12.12 1.47
N ALA A 5 -16.30 11.63 1.39
CA ALA A 5 -15.19 11.99 2.27
C ALA A 5 -13.90 12.13 1.44
N PRO A 6 -13.75 13.22 0.67
CA PRO A 6 -12.56 13.42 -0.15
C PRO A 6 -11.32 13.68 0.72
N GLY A 7 -10.18 13.12 0.33
CA GLY A 7 -8.90 13.29 1.02
C GLY A 7 -8.73 12.46 2.31
N THR A 8 -9.71 11.63 2.67
CA THR A 8 -9.55 10.64 3.75
C THR A 8 -9.03 9.32 3.21
N GLY A 9 -8.53 8.45 4.10
CA GLY A 9 -8.10 7.10 3.76
C GLY A 9 -9.15 6.01 4.00
N THR A 10 -8.72 4.77 3.85
CA THR A 10 -9.45 3.54 4.17
C THR A 10 -8.58 2.66 5.06
N TYR A 11 -9.19 1.96 6.02
CA TYR A 11 -8.48 1.01 6.85
C TYR A 11 -8.11 -0.26 6.06
N GLY A 12 -6.83 -0.42 5.72
CA GLY A 12 -6.35 -1.44 4.77
C GLY A 12 -6.72 -2.89 5.11
N ASN A 13 -6.78 -3.24 6.40
CA ASN A 13 -7.12 -4.61 6.81
C ASN A 13 -8.58 -5.01 6.52
N GLU A 14 -9.46 -4.04 6.24
CA GLU A 14 -10.89 -4.25 5.92
C GLU A 14 -11.28 -3.55 4.61
N ALA A 15 -10.28 -3.14 3.82
CA ALA A 15 -10.49 -2.39 2.59
C ALA A 15 -10.75 -3.32 1.39
N ASN A 16 -11.26 -2.72 0.30
CA ASN A 16 -11.28 -3.39 -0.99
C ASN A 16 -9.84 -3.44 -1.56
N PRO A 17 -9.23 -4.63 -1.71
CA PRO A 17 -7.87 -4.72 -2.24
C PRO A 17 -7.80 -4.39 -3.74
N TYR A 18 -8.92 -4.33 -4.45
CA TYR A 18 -8.95 -3.94 -5.87
C TYR A 18 -9.02 -2.42 -6.10
N ASP A 19 -8.93 -1.60 -5.04
CA ASP A 19 -8.84 -0.14 -5.21
C ASP A 19 -7.57 0.23 -5.99
N PRO A 20 -7.66 0.93 -7.15
CA PRO A 20 -6.47 1.37 -7.87
C PRO A 20 -5.62 2.36 -7.08
N ASP A 21 -6.21 3.11 -6.15
CA ASP A 21 -5.51 4.11 -5.32
C ASP A 21 -5.15 3.59 -3.92
N TRP A 22 -5.16 2.26 -3.71
CA TRP A 22 -4.92 1.62 -2.39
C TRP A 22 -3.70 2.16 -1.64
N LYS A 23 -2.61 2.53 -2.35
CA LYS A 23 -1.41 3.10 -1.73
C LYS A 23 -1.74 4.39 -0.96
N GLN A 24 -2.42 5.31 -1.65
CA GLN A 24 -2.83 6.57 -1.06
C GLN A 24 -3.91 6.34 0.00
N ASP A 25 -4.88 5.48 -0.27
CA ASP A 25 -5.99 5.31 0.65
C ASP A 25 -5.58 4.61 1.95
N TRP A 26 -4.64 3.67 1.92
CA TRP A 26 -4.30 2.86 3.09
C TRP A 26 -3.12 3.43 3.87
N PHE A 27 -2.13 3.98 3.17
CA PHE A 27 -0.87 4.42 3.76
C PHE A 27 -0.67 5.94 3.68
N GLY A 28 -1.40 6.63 2.80
CA GLY A 28 -1.32 8.08 2.62
C GLY A 28 0.09 8.56 2.28
N ASP A 29 0.38 9.78 2.73
CA ASP A 29 1.66 10.47 2.48
C ASP A 29 2.86 9.76 3.12
N GLN A 30 2.63 8.79 4.00
CA GLN A 30 3.67 8.00 4.65
C GLN A 30 4.22 6.86 3.77
N TYR A 31 3.59 6.58 2.61
CA TYR A 31 3.97 5.44 1.77
C TYR A 31 5.46 5.43 1.41
N ASP A 32 6.02 6.56 0.98
CA ASP A 32 7.42 6.65 0.56
C ASP A 32 8.39 6.39 1.72
N GLN A 33 8.06 6.87 2.93
CA GLN A 33 8.86 6.59 4.12
C GLN A 33 8.79 5.11 4.50
N LEU A 34 7.59 4.51 4.43
CA LEU A 34 7.42 3.08 4.70
C LEU A 34 8.17 2.23 3.66
N LEU A 35 8.15 2.63 2.39
CA LEU A 35 8.88 1.95 1.31
C LEU A 35 10.38 2.01 1.55
N SER A 36 10.91 3.17 1.96
CA SER A 36 12.32 3.31 2.35
C SER A 36 12.70 2.35 3.49
N ILE A 37 11.84 2.23 4.52
CA ILE A 37 12.05 1.31 5.63
C ILE A 37 11.99 -0.14 5.17
N LYS A 38 10.99 -0.50 4.35
CA LYS A 38 10.85 -1.83 3.75
C LYS A 38 12.12 -2.22 3.00
N LYS A 39 12.60 -1.39 2.08
CA LYS A 39 13.83 -1.67 1.31
C LYS A 39 15.09 -1.69 2.16
N LYS A 40 15.13 -0.99 3.30
CA LYS A 40 16.24 -1.08 4.25
C LYS A 40 16.32 -2.45 4.94
N TYR A 41 15.19 -3.03 5.32
CA TYR A 41 15.14 -4.26 6.11
C TYR A 41 14.85 -5.52 5.30
N ASP A 42 14.23 -5.38 4.14
CA ASP A 42 13.92 -6.45 3.19
C ASP A 42 14.23 -5.98 1.75
N PRO A 43 15.52 -5.81 1.42
CA PRO A 43 15.96 -5.30 0.12
C PRO A 43 15.66 -6.25 -1.04
N GLU A 44 15.53 -7.54 -0.76
CA GLU A 44 15.28 -8.61 -1.75
C GLU A 44 13.78 -8.99 -1.84
N ASP A 45 12.91 -8.22 -1.18
CA ASP A 45 11.45 -8.44 -1.13
C ASP A 45 11.02 -9.86 -0.72
N VAL A 46 11.75 -10.49 0.20
CA VAL A 46 11.45 -11.84 0.71
C VAL A 46 10.05 -11.90 1.33
N PHE A 47 9.62 -10.82 2.00
CA PHE A 47 8.30 -10.70 2.60
C PHE A 47 7.35 -9.95 1.69
N TRP A 48 7.10 -10.51 0.50
CA TRP A 48 6.07 -10.00 -0.39
C TRP A 48 4.66 -10.37 0.10
N CYS A 49 3.71 -9.47 -0.09
CA CYS A 49 2.29 -9.74 0.07
C CYS A 49 1.45 -8.78 -0.78
N TRP A 50 0.26 -9.23 -1.17
CA TRP A 50 -0.65 -8.44 -1.99
C TRP A 50 -1.10 -7.18 -1.24
N ARG A 51 -0.91 -6.01 -1.86
CA ARG A 51 -1.19 -4.67 -1.29
C ARG A 51 -0.41 -4.29 -0.03
N CYS A 52 0.72 -4.94 0.21
CA CYS A 52 1.70 -4.49 1.17
C CYS A 52 2.56 -3.36 0.59
N VAL A 53 3.26 -2.62 1.45
CA VAL A 53 4.24 -1.61 1.00
C VAL A 53 5.33 -2.29 0.17
N GLY A 54 5.56 -1.78 -1.05
CA GLY A 54 6.51 -2.36 -2.01
C GLY A 54 5.93 -3.50 -2.87
N ASN A 55 4.62 -3.74 -2.81
CA ASN A 55 3.96 -4.78 -3.60
C ASN A 55 4.15 -4.62 -5.13
N GLU A 56 4.27 -3.39 -5.61
CA GLU A 56 4.39 -3.05 -7.05
C GLU A 56 5.62 -3.61 -7.76
N ASP A 57 6.62 -4.08 -7.03
CA ASP A 57 7.85 -4.63 -7.64
C ASP A 57 7.66 -6.07 -8.14
N TRP A 58 6.48 -6.66 -7.92
CA TRP A 58 6.17 -8.05 -8.27
C TRP A 58 4.72 -8.21 -8.75
N GLU A 59 4.52 -9.08 -9.75
CA GLU A 59 3.19 -9.48 -10.23
C GLU A 59 2.88 -10.92 -9.79
N GLU A 60 1.68 -11.14 -9.25
CA GLU A 60 1.14 -12.48 -8.99
C GLU A 60 0.42 -12.96 -10.26
N HIS A 61 0.82 -14.12 -10.80
CA HIS A 61 0.23 -14.75 -11.99
C HIS A 61 -0.94 -15.67 -11.66
#